data_AF-A0A2N2SM35-F1
#
_entry.id   AF-A0A2N2SM35-F1
#
_cell.length_a   1.000
_cell.length_b   1.000
_cell.length_c   1.000
_cell.angle_alpha   90.00
_cell.angle_beta   90.00
_cell.angle_gamma   90.00
#
_symmetry.space_group_name_H-M   'P 1'
#
loop_
_entity.id
_entity.type
_entity.pdbx_description
1 polymer ?
#
loop_
_entity_poly.entity_id
_entity_poly.type
_entity_poly.pdbx_seq_one_letter_code
_entity_poly.pdbx_strand_id
1 'polypeptide(L)'
;SLDLLDELFHWEMDKLGPKAAYELVREELRRNPTLLGLDKLLEAALLAAPPEQRGDIELVKQLIHGHTRKVARYRCDACGFKARQFHWRCPACGGWETYPPRRTEEFDLTP
;
A
#
# COMPACT_ATOMS: atom_id res chain seq x y z
N SER A 1 2.83 -4.65 -6.64
CA SER A 1 3.58 -3.48 -6.15
C SER A 1 2.57 -2.40 -5.85
N LEU A 2 2.56 -1.89 -4.63
CA LEU A 2 1.63 -0.86 -4.19
C LEU A 2 1.68 0.41 -5.04
N ASP A 3 2.87 0.84 -5.48
CA ASP A 3 2.99 2.06 -6.27
C ASP A 3 2.31 1.88 -7.65
N LEU A 4 2.40 0.68 -8.23
CA LEU A 4 1.68 0.35 -9.47
C LEU A 4 0.16 0.26 -9.22
N LEU A 5 -0.25 -0.31 -8.08
CA LEU A 5 -1.66 -0.38 -7.71
C LEU A 5 -2.26 1.02 -7.53
N ASP A 6 -1.51 1.94 -6.94
CA ASP A 6 -1.94 3.34 -6.76
C ASP A 6 -2.16 4.04 -8.10
N GLU A 7 -1.22 3.89 -9.04
CA GLU A 7 -1.36 4.46 -10.39
C GLU A 7 -2.54 3.87 -11.15
N LEU A 8 -2.68 2.53 -11.13
CA LEU A 8 -3.82 1.86 -11.76
C LEU A 8 -5.15 2.28 -11.11
N PHE A 9 -5.19 2.43 -9.79
CA PHE A 9 -6.37 2.90 -9.08
C PHE A 9 -6.82 4.29 -9.54
N HIS A 10 -5.89 5.25 -9.66
CA HIS A 10 -6.23 6.58 -10.16
C HIS A 10 -6.73 6.55 -11.60
N TRP A 11 -6.07 5.76 -12.46
CA TRP A 11 -6.51 5.60 -13.84
C TRP A 11 -7.90 4.96 -13.93
N GLU A 12 -8.18 3.91 -13.16
CA GLU A 12 -9.48 3.23 -13.14
C GLU A 12 -10.58 4.16 -12.61
N MET A 13 -10.26 4.96 -11.59
CA MET A 13 -11.15 5.99 -11.04
C MET A 13 -11.57 7.00 -12.12
N ASP A 14 -10.59 7.50 -12.88
CA ASP A 14 -10.81 8.52 -13.91
C ASP A 14 -11.57 7.98 -15.14
N LYS A 15 -11.37 6.70 -15.49
CA LYS A 15 -11.94 6.10 -16.71
C LYS A 15 -13.23 5.35 -16.49
N LEU A 16 -13.32 4.59 -15.40
CA LEU A 16 -14.40 3.62 -15.15
C LEU A 16 -15.17 3.90 -13.85
N GLY A 17 -14.66 4.81 -13.02
CA GLY A 17 -15.33 5.30 -11.82
C GLY A 17 -15.07 4.47 -10.55
N PRO A 18 -15.68 4.86 -9.42
CA PRO A 18 -15.32 4.38 -8.09
C PRO A 18 -15.57 2.89 -7.88
N LYS A 19 -16.63 2.33 -8.51
CA LYS A 19 -16.95 0.91 -8.38
C LYS A 19 -15.89 0.02 -9.05
N ALA A 20 -15.42 0.40 -10.24
CA ALA A 20 -14.38 -0.34 -10.95
C ALA A 20 -13.05 -0.28 -10.21
N ALA A 21 -12.67 0.92 -9.75
CA ALA A 21 -11.47 1.12 -8.94
C ALA A 21 -11.51 0.31 -7.62
N TYR A 22 -12.67 0.21 -6.97
CA TYR A 22 -12.85 -0.64 -5.80
C TYR A 22 -12.63 -2.13 -6.10
N GLU A 23 -13.24 -2.66 -7.17
CA GLU A 23 -13.06 -4.07 -7.54
C GLU A 23 -11.62 -4.40 -7.94
N LEU A 24 -10.92 -3.47 -8.61
CA LEU A 24 -9.48 -3.60 -8.90
C LEU A 24 -8.66 -3.81 -7.63
N VAL A 25 -8.81 -2.91 -6.65
CA VAL A 25 -8.06 -2.97 -5.39
C VAL A 25 -8.45 -4.20 -4.57
N ARG A 26 -9.74 -4.57 -4.58
CA ARG A 26 -10.23 -5.78 -3.90
C ARG A 26 -9.62 -7.05 -4.47
N GLU A 27 -9.51 -7.13 -5.79
CA GLU A 27 -8.91 -8.29 -6.45
C GLU A 27 -7.40 -8.37 -6.22
N GLU A 28 -6.71 -7.24 -6.25
CA GLU A 28 -5.28 -7.19 -5.91
C GLU A 28 -5.04 -7.58 -4.44
N LEU A 29 -5.88 -7.12 -3.51
CA LEU A 29 -5.75 -7.48 -2.09
C LEU A 29 -5.99 -8.98 -1.85
N ARG A 30 -6.89 -9.63 -2.60
CA ARG A 30 -7.07 -11.09 -2.52
C ARG A 30 -5.81 -11.84 -2.94
N ARG A 31 -5.11 -11.34 -3.96
CA ARG A 31 -3.87 -11.95 -4.47
C ARG A 31 -2.70 -11.69 -3.53
N ASN A 32 -2.64 -10.49 -2.97
CA ASN A 32 -1.54 -9.99 -2.14
C ASN A 32 -2.07 -9.38 -0.83
N PRO A 33 -2.38 -10.19 0.20
CA PRO A 33 -3.05 -9.75 1.42
C PRO A 33 -2.10 -8.96 2.34
N THR A 34 -1.93 -7.67 2.04
CA THR A 34 -1.10 -6.70 2.79
C THR A 34 -1.98 -5.72 3.58
N LEU A 35 -1.50 -5.22 4.73
CA LEU A 35 -2.16 -4.13 5.46
C LEU A 35 -2.16 -2.83 4.64
N LEU A 36 -1.11 -2.58 3.87
CA LEU A 36 -1.06 -1.44 2.95
C LEU A 36 -2.14 -1.54 1.85
N GLY A 37 -2.36 -2.74 1.29
CA GLY A 37 -3.45 -2.97 0.35
C GLY A 37 -4.84 -2.86 1.02
N LEU A 38 -4.96 -3.28 2.28
CA LEU A 38 -6.19 -3.10 3.06
C LEU A 38 -6.51 -1.61 3.30
N ASP A 39 -5.52 -0.79 3.64
CA ASP A 39 -5.68 0.67 3.76
C ASP A 39 -6.21 1.26 2.45
N LYS A 40 -5.63 0.86 1.31
CA LYS A 40 -6.08 1.29 -0.02
C LYS A 40 -7.50 0.81 -0.34
N LEU A 41 -7.88 -0.41 0.04
CA LEU A 41 -9.24 -0.91 -0.15
C LEU A 41 -10.26 -0.08 0.63
N LEU A 42 -9.93 0.30 1.87
CA LEU A 42 -10.80 1.14 2.70
C LEU A 42 -10.93 2.55 2.11
N GLU A 43 -9.87 3.10 1.50
CA GLU A 43 -9.95 4.33 0.72
C GLU A 43 -10.92 4.22 -0.46
N ALA A 44 -10.78 3.16 -1.25
CA ALA A 44 -11.66 2.90 -2.38
C ALA A 44 -13.12 2.70 -1.92
N ALA A 45 -13.32 2.00 -0.81
CA ALA A 45 -14.64 1.77 -0.22
C ALA A 45 -15.32 3.07 0.21
N LEU A 46 -14.60 4.02 0.81
CA LEU A 46 -15.17 5.31 1.22
C LEU A 46 -15.73 6.14 0.05
N LEU A 47 -15.13 6.00 -1.13
CA LEU A 47 -15.60 6.69 -2.34
C LEU A 47 -16.90 6.11 -2.89
N ALA A 48 -17.13 4.80 -2.69
CA ALA A 48 -18.31 4.10 -3.19
C ALA A 48 -19.41 3.90 -2.12
N ALA A 49 -19.09 4.09 -0.83
CA ALA A 49 -19.98 3.74 0.28
C ALA A 49 -21.13 4.75 0.46
N PRO A 50 -22.34 4.25 0.80
CA PRO A 50 -23.45 5.08 1.29
C PRO A 50 -23.08 5.83 2.58
N PRO A 51 -23.64 7.02 2.84
CA PRO A 51 -23.31 7.84 4.00
C PRO A 51 -23.41 7.11 5.34
N GLU A 52 -24.39 6.22 5.50
CA GLU A 52 -24.63 5.45 6.72
C GLU A 52 -23.51 4.47 7.06
N GLN A 53 -22.72 3.99 6.07
CA GLN A 53 -21.62 3.05 6.28
C GLN A 53 -20.26 3.74 6.39
N ARG A 54 -20.15 5.02 6.00
CA ARG A 54 -18.87 5.73 5.97
C ARG A 54 -18.20 5.84 7.33
N GLY A 55 -18.98 6.05 8.39
CA GLY A 55 -18.46 6.18 9.76
C GLY A 55 -17.68 4.94 10.21
N ASP A 56 -18.24 3.75 9.99
CA ASP A 56 -17.58 2.49 10.35
C ASP A 56 -16.33 2.24 9.51
N ILE A 57 -16.38 2.54 8.21
CA ILE A 57 -15.24 2.38 7.30
C ILE A 57 -14.11 3.35 7.68
N GLU A 58 -14.42 4.60 8.02
CA GLU A 58 -13.45 5.58 8.51
C GLU A 58 -12.79 5.14 9.81
N LEU A 59 -13.57 4.60 10.75
CA LEU A 59 -13.05 4.08 12.01
C LEU A 59 -12.04 2.95 11.77
N VAL A 60 -12.40 1.96 10.95
CA VAL A 60 -11.50 0.84 10.61
C VAL A 60 -10.26 1.36 9.88
N LYS A 61 -10.42 2.30 8.93
CA LYS A 61 -9.29 2.90 8.23
C LYS A 61 -8.32 3.57 9.18
N GLN A 62 -8.80 4.36 10.15
CA GLN A 62 -7.93 5.03 11.12
C GLN A 62 -7.11 4.04 11.97
N LEU A 63 -7.72 2.94 12.38
CA LEU A 63 -7.02 1.87 13.11
C LEU A 63 -5.91 1.26 12.24
N ILE A 64 -6.25 0.84 11.02
CA ILE A 64 -5.30 0.23 10.08
C ILE A 64 -4.17 1.20 9.71
N HIS A 65 -4.47 2.46 9.46
CA HIS A 65 -3.50 3.49 9.10
C HIS A 65 -2.43 3.73 10.19
N GLY A 66 -2.77 3.50 11.47
CA GLY A 66 -1.81 3.49 12.57
C GLY A 66 -0.78 2.37 12.44
N HIS A 67 -1.21 1.19 11.99
CA HIS A 67 -0.36 0.01 11.80
C HIS A 67 0.46 0.09 10.51
N THR A 68 -0.12 0.54 9.40
CA THR A 68 0.56 0.61 8.09
C THR A 68 1.80 1.49 8.12
N ARG A 69 1.82 2.57 8.90
CA ARG A 69 3.00 3.45 9.04
C ARG A 69 4.27 2.75 9.52
N LYS A 70 4.16 1.64 10.24
CA LYS A 70 5.32 0.86 10.71
C LYS A 70 5.89 -0.05 9.62
N VAL A 71 5.01 -0.54 8.74
CA VAL A 71 5.33 -1.53 7.70
C VAL A 71 5.56 -0.91 6.31
N ALA A 72 5.18 0.35 6.11
CA ALA A 72 5.44 1.17 4.92
C ALA A 72 6.91 1.63 4.79
N ARG A 73 7.87 0.70 4.87
CA ARG A 73 9.31 1.01 4.80
C ARG A 73 10.03 0.09 3.83
N TYR A 74 10.97 0.64 3.08
CA TYR A 74 11.98 -0.11 2.36
C TYR A 74 13.08 -0.55 3.34
N ARG A 75 13.63 -1.74 3.15
CA ARG A 75 14.74 -2.28 3.94
C ARG A 75 15.94 -2.48 3.01
N CYS A 76 17.11 -2.00 3.42
CA CYS A 76 18.36 -2.29 2.73
C CYS A 76 18.75 -3.75 2.97
N ASP A 77 18.99 -4.52 1.91
CA ASP A 77 19.36 -5.94 2.03
C ASP A 77 20.82 -6.14 2.49
N ALA A 78 21.66 -5.11 2.36
CA ALA A 78 23.05 -5.18 2.80
C ALA A 78 23.24 -4.90 4.30
N CYS A 79 22.47 -3.98 4.89
CA CYS A 79 22.68 -3.55 6.30
C CYS A 79 21.41 -3.47 7.15
N GLY A 80 20.23 -3.73 6.58
CA GLY A 80 18.95 -3.69 7.30
C GLY A 80 18.39 -2.29 7.57
N PHE A 81 19.05 -1.21 7.13
CA PHE A 81 18.54 0.16 7.33
C PHE A 81 17.16 0.33 6.69
N LYS A 82 16.22 0.92 7.45
CA LYS A 82 14.82 1.11 7.04
C LYS A 82 14.56 2.56 6.65
N ALA A 83 14.01 2.79 5.46
CA ALA A 83 13.66 4.11 4.95
C ALA A 83 12.18 4.17 4.50
N ARG A 84 11.54 5.33 4.60
CA ARG A 84 10.17 5.53 4.11
C ARG A 84 10.10 5.81 2.61
N GLN A 85 11.19 6.32 2.05
CA GLN A 85 11.34 6.60 0.62
C GLN A 85 12.42 5.68 0.05
N PHE A 86 12.32 5.39 -1.25
CA PHE A 86 13.34 4.63 -1.96
C PHE A 86 14.63 5.46 -2.09
N HIS A 87 15.77 4.83 -1.86
CA HIS A 87 17.08 5.47 -1.99
C HIS A 87 17.97 4.60 -2.88
N TRP A 88 18.49 5.17 -3.96
CA TRP A 88 19.45 4.46 -4.82
C TRP A 88 20.76 4.13 -4.10
N ARG A 89 21.20 5.02 -3.21
CA ARG A 89 22.36 4.82 -2.34
C ARG A 89 21.92 4.79 -0.89
N CYS A 90 22.25 3.72 -0.17
CA CYS A 90 21.88 3.56 1.23
C CYS A 90 22.54 4.62 2.12
N PRO A 91 21.76 5.41 2.90
CA PRO A 91 22.31 6.42 3.80
C PRO A 91 23.18 5.86 4.93
N ALA A 92 23.00 4.59 5.29
CA ALA A 92 23.72 3.97 6.41
C ALA A 92 25.00 3.25 5.98
N CYS A 93 24.94 2.35 5.00
CA CYS A 93 26.11 1.58 4.55
C CYS A 93 26.79 2.15 3.31
N GLY A 94 26.18 3.12 2.63
CA GLY A 94 26.73 3.73 1.40
C GLY A 94 26.63 2.85 0.14
N GLY A 95 26.09 1.64 0.23
CA GLY A 95 25.91 0.73 -0.91
C GLY A 95 24.88 1.26 -1.93
N TRP A 96 25.07 0.89 -3.19
CA TRP A 96 24.18 1.24 -4.30
C TRP A 96 23.24 0.09 -4.64
N GLU A 97 22.01 0.42 -5.05
CA GLU A 97 20.99 -0.53 -5.49
C GLU A 97 20.65 -1.61 -4.45
N THR A 98 20.85 -1.29 -3.16
CA THR A 98 20.65 -2.23 -2.05
C THR A 98 19.21 -2.32 -1.57
N TYR A 99 18.32 -1.46 -2.08
CA TYR A 99 16.90 -1.51 -1.77
C TYR A 99 16.18 -2.18 -2.91
N PRO A 100 15.45 -3.27 -2.66
CA PRO A 100 14.59 -3.82 -3.67
C PRO A 100 13.32 -2.94 -3.82
N PRO A 101 12.66 -2.91 -5.00
CA PRO A 101 11.58 -1.97 -5.32
C PRO A 101 10.23 -2.41 -4.75
N ARG A 102 10.22 -2.85 -3.48
CA ARG A 102 9.06 -3.27 -2.72
C ARG A 102 9.22 -2.85 -1.27
N ARG A 103 8.11 -2.60 -0.57
CA ARG A 103 8.10 -2.32 0.87
C ARG A 103 8.24 -3.63 1.65
N THR A 104 8.72 -3.54 2.89
CA THR A 104 9.03 -4.71 3.73
C THR A 104 7.82 -5.66 3.87
N GLU A 105 6.61 -5.12 4.00
CA GLU A 105 5.39 -5.94 4.07
C GLU A 105 5.13 -6.74 2.79
N GLU A 106 5.48 -6.19 1.62
CA GLU A 106 5.37 -6.89 0.34
C GLU A 106 6.44 -8.00 0.20
N PHE A 107 7.48 -8.02 1.05
CA PHE A 107 8.45 -9.11 1.14
C PHE A 107 7.97 -10.26 2.01
N ASP A 108 7.43 -9.95 3.19
CA ASP A 108 7.09 -10.95 4.20
C ASP A 108 5.97 -11.92 3.74
N LEU A 109 5.29 -11.63 2.62
CA LEU A 109 4.26 -12.47 2.00
C LEU A 109 4.78 -13.43 0.93
N THR A 110 6.04 -13.32 0.51
CA THR A 110 6.66 -14.26 -0.43
C THR A 110 7.55 -15.23 0.36
N PRO A 111 7.28 -16.55 0.35
CA PRO A 111 8.09 -17.53 1.09
C PRO A 111 9.52 -17.62 0.58
#